data_AF-A0A536WAA8-F1
#
_entry.id   AF-A0A536WAA8-F1
#
_cell.length_a   1.000
_cell.length_b   1.000
_cell.length_c   1.000
_cell.angle_alpha   90.00
_cell.angle_beta   90.00
_cell.angle_gamma   90.00
#
_symmetry.space_group_name_H-M   'P 1'
#
loop_
_entity.id
_entity.type
_entity.pdbx_description
1 polymer ?
#
loop_
_entity_poly.entity_id
_entity_poly.type
_entity_poly.pdbx_seq_one_letter_code
_entity_poly.pdbx_strand_id
1 'polypeptide(L)'
;PPQLRGEIDRINDFVYAKVNNGVYRCGFARSQKAYDQAYDELFGALDELEARLARQPYLAGRQITEADWRLFPTLVRFDVAYFSIFRCNRQRIADYPNLSRYPRELYRVPGIAATVKPRYYVIGYWSVKKVNPSGIIPKGTPAPYLEPSPGERRMQ
;
A
#
# COMPACT_ATOMS: atom_id res chain seq x y z
N PRO A 1 19.36 -1.46 -10.75
CA PRO A 1 20.51 -1.97 -11.57
C PRO A 1 20.25 -1.74 -13.07
N PRO A 2 21.27 -1.46 -13.91
CA PRO A 2 21.07 -1.18 -15.34
C PRO A 2 20.28 -2.27 -16.08
N GLN A 3 20.56 -3.54 -15.80
CA GLN A 3 19.91 -4.70 -16.41
C GLN A 3 18.43 -4.86 -16.04
N LEU A 4 17.96 -4.21 -14.97
CA LEU A 4 16.55 -4.24 -14.54
C LEU A 4 15.80 -2.96 -14.89
N ARG A 5 16.46 -1.95 -15.49
CA ARG A 5 15.89 -0.60 -15.65
C ARG A 5 14.57 -0.62 -16.42
N GLY A 6 14.52 -1.29 -17.56
CA GLY A 6 13.28 -1.38 -18.36
C GLY A 6 12.14 -2.16 -17.70
N GLU A 7 12.42 -3.05 -16.74
CA GLU A 7 11.38 -3.70 -15.93
C GLU A 7 10.91 -2.76 -14.80
N ILE A 8 11.85 -2.09 -14.13
CA ILE A 8 11.58 -1.12 -13.06
C ILE A 8 10.70 0.02 -13.59
N ASP A 9 11.02 0.57 -14.76
CA ASP A 9 10.27 1.69 -15.35
C ASP A 9 8.83 1.28 -15.66
N ARG A 10 8.62 0.10 -16.27
CA ARG A 10 7.28 -0.43 -16.55
C ARG A 10 6.46 -0.65 -15.27
N ILE A 11 7.07 -1.21 -14.24
CA ILE A 11 6.39 -1.42 -12.95
C ILE A 11 6.07 -0.06 -12.30
N ASN A 12 7.00 0.89 -12.35
CA ASN A 12 6.80 2.22 -11.77
C ASN A 12 5.61 2.94 -12.40
N ASP A 13 5.48 2.90 -13.73
CA ASP A 13 4.37 3.51 -14.44
C ASP A 13 3.04 2.85 -14.05
N PHE A 14 3.01 1.52 -14.02
CA PHE A 14 1.85 0.74 -13.59
C PHE A 14 1.45 1.06 -12.15
N VAL A 15 2.39 0.96 -11.21
CA VAL A 15 2.17 1.20 -9.77
C VAL A 15 1.73 2.63 -9.53
N TYR A 16 2.35 3.61 -10.20
CA TYR A 16 1.95 5.01 -10.06
C TYR A 16 0.52 5.24 -10.55
N ALA A 17 0.23 4.87 -11.80
CA ALA A 17 -1.05 5.17 -12.43
C ALA A 17 -2.22 4.46 -11.75
N LYS A 18 -2.02 3.19 -11.37
CA LYS A 18 -3.10 2.31 -10.91
C LYS A 18 -3.20 2.18 -9.40
N VAL A 19 -2.10 2.35 -8.66
CA VAL A 19 -2.09 2.11 -7.20
C VAL A 19 -1.79 3.39 -6.43
N ASN A 20 -0.62 4.01 -6.63
CA ASN A 20 -0.24 5.21 -5.87
C ASN A 20 -1.22 6.35 -6.10
N ASN A 21 -1.57 6.65 -7.36
CA ASN A 21 -2.58 7.63 -7.71
C ASN A 21 -4.00 7.05 -7.67
N GLY A 22 -4.15 5.73 -7.85
CA GLY A 22 -5.44 5.03 -7.83
C GLY A 22 -6.24 5.28 -6.54
N VAL A 23 -5.60 5.16 -5.38
CA VAL A 23 -6.26 5.42 -4.08
C VAL A 23 -6.77 6.87 -3.97
N TYR A 24 -6.04 7.85 -4.52
CA TYR A 24 -6.46 9.25 -4.54
C TYR A 24 -7.61 9.48 -5.52
N ARG A 25 -7.61 8.80 -6.68
CA ARG A 25 -8.72 8.82 -7.62
C ARG A 25 -10.01 8.32 -6.97
N CYS A 26 -9.94 7.24 -6.17
CA CYS A 26 -11.08 6.79 -5.35
C CYS A 26 -11.49 7.86 -4.33
N GLY A 27 -10.55 8.31 -3.49
CA GLY A 27 -10.85 9.21 -2.38
C GLY A 27 -11.39 10.58 -2.77
N PHE A 28 -11.01 11.08 -3.95
CA PHE A 28 -11.38 12.42 -4.42
C PHE A 28 -12.33 12.42 -5.62
N ALA A 29 -12.87 11.26 -5.99
CA ALA A 29 -13.89 11.14 -7.03
C ALA A 29 -15.07 12.10 -6.76
N ARG A 30 -15.57 12.74 -7.82
CA ARG A 30 -16.70 13.67 -7.76
C ARG A 30 -18.02 13.09 -8.30
N SER A 31 -17.98 11.84 -8.76
CA SER A 31 -19.14 11.11 -9.23
C SER A 31 -19.00 9.63 -8.90
N GLN A 32 -20.13 8.94 -8.79
CA GLN A 32 -20.15 7.50 -8.54
C GLN A 32 -19.40 6.74 -9.64
N LYS A 33 -19.68 7.05 -10.91
CA LYS A 33 -19.00 6.43 -12.06
C LYS A 33 -17.47 6.55 -12.01
N ALA A 34 -16.96 7.72 -11.65
CA ALA A 34 -15.51 7.93 -11.55
C ALA A 34 -14.90 7.17 -10.37
N TYR A 35 -15.63 7.07 -9.26
CA TYR A 35 -15.24 6.26 -8.11
C TYR A 35 -15.21 4.77 -8.48
N ASP A 36 -16.28 4.23 -9.07
CA ASP A 36 -16.41 2.82 -9.43
C ASP A 36 -15.26 2.41 -10.38
N GLN A 37 -15.00 3.21 -11.41
CA GLN A 37 -13.89 2.95 -12.33
C GLN A 37 -12.53 2.96 -11.62
N ALA A 38 -12.27 3.95 -10.75
CA ALA A 38 -11.00 4.01 -10.02
C ALA A 38 -10.84 2.84 -9.04
N TYR A 39 -11.94 2.43 -8.41
CA TYR A 39 -12.01 1.33 -7.48
C TYR A 39 -11.69 0.00 -8.18
N ASP A 40 -12.35 -0.28 -9.31
CA ASP A 40 -12.11 -1.48 -10.11
C ASP A 40 -10.68 -1.51 -10.66
N GLU A 41 -10.17 -0.39 -11.18
CA GLU A 41 -8.79 -0.30 -11.67
C GLU A 41 -7.75 -0.53 -10.56
N LEU A 42 -7.96 0.07 -9.38
CA LEU A 42 -7.07 -0.09 -8.23
C LEU A 42 -7.00 -1.56 -7.81
N PHE A 43 -8.16 -2.19 -7.66
CA PHE A 43 -8.24 -3.54 -7.13
C PHE A 43 -7.82 -4.61 -8.15
N GLY A 44 -8.10 -4.40 -9.44
CA GLY A 44 -7.49 -5.21 -10.50
C GLY A 44 -5.96 -5.13 -10.49
N ALA A 45 -5.41 -3.94 -10.25
CA ALA A 45 -3.96 -3.77 -10.14
C ALA A 45 -3.36 -4.42 -8.89
N LEU A 46 -4.05 -4.36 -7.75
CA LEU A 46 -3.62 -5.07 -6.54
C LEU A 46 -3.66 -6.60 -6.75
N ASP A 47 -4.64 -7.13 -7.48
CA ASP A 47 -4.71 -8.56 -7.79
C ASP A 47 -3.59 -9.01 -8.75
N GLU A 48 -3.21 -8.16 -9.71
CA GLU A 48 -2.03 -8.40 -10.56
C GLU A 48 -0.73 -8.41 -9.74
N LEU A 49 -0.57 -7.47 -8.81
CA LEU A 49 0.59 -7.42 -7.92
C LEU A 49 0.64 -8.63 -6.98
N GLU A 50 -0.51 -9.07 -6.44
CA GLU A 50 -0.62 -10.29 -5.64
C GLU A 50 -0.15 -11.52 -6.44
N ALA A 51 -0.67 -11.71 -7.66
CA ALA A 51 -0.30 -12.82 -8.53
C ALA A 51 1.19 -12.75 -8.93
N ARG A 52 1.74 -11.55 -9.10
CA ARG A 52 3.17 -11.35 -9.35
C ARG A 52 4.00 -11.77 -8.15
N LEU A 53 3.66 -11.30 -6.94
CA LEU A 53 4.38 -11.57 -5.69
C LEU A 53 4.25 -13.03 -5.21
N ALA A 54 3.30 -13.79 -5.75
CA ALA A 54 3.23 -15.24 -5.59
C ALA A 54 4.39 -15.99 -6.28
N ARG A 55 4.98 -15.40 -7.33
CA ARG A 55 6.02 -16.04 -8.16
C ARG A 55 7.44 -15.53 -7.86
N GLN A 56 7.55 -14.39 -7.19
CA GLN A 56 8.82 -13.72 -6.92
C GLN A 56 8.74 -12.86 -5.66
N PRO A 57 9.85 -12.66 -4.93
CA PRO A 57 9.82 -11.97 -3.66
C PRO A 57 9.59 -10.45 -3.79
N TYR A 58 10.06 -9.83 -4.88
CA TYR A 58 10.01 -8.38 -5.10
C TYR A 58 9.48 -8.04 -6.49
N LEU A 59 9.13 -6.78 -6.72
CA LEU A 59 8.47 -6.36 -7.95
C LEU A 59 9.32 -6.59 -9.19
N ALA A 60 10.64 -6.35 -9.16
CA ALA A 60 11.52 -6.58 -10.32
C ALA A 60 12.33 -7.89 -10.22
N GLY A 61 11.85 -8.88 -9.47
CA GLY A 61 12.44 -10.22 -9.37
C GLY A 61 12.94 -10.53 -7.96
N ARG A 62 14.22 -10.90 -7.83
CA ARG A 62 14.82 -11.39 -6.57
C ARG A 62 15.49 -10.31 -5.72
N GLN A 63 15.63 -9.09 -6.23
CA GLN A 63 16.30 -7.99 -5.55
C GLN A 63 15.30 -6.86 -5.29
N ILE A 64 15.48 -6.16 -4.17
CA ILE A 64 14.77 -4.91 -3.90
C ILE A 64 15.26 -3.84 -4.87
N THR A 65 14.33 -3.09 -5.44
CA THR A 65 14.57 -2.01 -6.40
C THR A 65 13.78 -0.76 -6.04
N GLU A 66 13.95 0.31 -6.81
CA GLU A 66 13.16 1.53 -6.67
C GLU A 66 11.65 1.26 -6.75
N ALA A 67 11.22 0.33 -7.62
CA ALA A 67 9.82 -0.02 -7.77
C ALA A 67 9.19 -0.46 -6.44
N ASP A 68 9.94 -1.23 -5.67
CA ASP A 68 9.48 -1.72 -4.37
C ASP A 68 9.27 -0.57 -3.39
N TRP A 69 10.22 0.37 -3.36
CA TRP A 69 10.17 1.57 -2.52
C TRP A 69 9.12 2.58 -2.96
N ARG A 70 8.66 2.56 -4.22
CA ARG A 70 7.55 3.39 -4.69
C ARG A 70 6.19 2.80 -4.34
N LEU A 71 6.06 1.48 -4.27
CA LEU A 71 4.84 0.82 -3.82
C LEU A 71 4.69 0.86 -2.29
N PHE A 72 5.79 0.64 -1.56
CA PHE A 72 5.79 0.46 -0.10
C PHE A 72 5.05 1.55 0.69
N PRO A 73 5.26 2.86 0.45
CA PRO A 73 4.54 3.93 1.14
C PRO A 73 3.02 3.86 0.98
N THR A 74 2.53 3.39 -0.17
CA THR A 74 1.09 3.21 -0.40
C THR A 74 0.55 2.04 0.42
N LEU A 75 1.24 0.89 0.42
CA LEU A 75 0.80 -0.29 1.16
C LEU A 75 0.72 -0.03 2.67
N VAL A 76 1.75 0.56 3.28
CA VAL A 76 1.77 0.84 4.73
C VAL A 76 0.72 1.88 5.18
N ARG A 77 0.11 2.61 4.24
CA ARG A 77 -0.97 3.58 4.48
C ARG A 77 -2.35 3.01 4.17
N PHE A 78 -2.42 1.88 3.47
CA PHE A 78 -3.66 1.38 2.90
C PHE A 78 -4.68 1.06 3.98
N ASP A 79 -4.37 0.09 4.84
CA ASP A 79 -5.32 -0.38 5.87
C ASP A 79 -5.59 0.66 6.95
N VAL A 80 -4.57 1.47 7.29
CA VAL A 80 -4.68 2.48 8.36
C VAL A 80 -5.44 3.73 7.92
N ALA A 81 -5.44 4.06 6.62
CA ALA A 81 -6.06 5.27 6.11
C ALA A 81 -6.94 4.98 4.88
N TYR A 82 -6.34 4.63 3.74
CA TYR A 82 -7.03 4.61 2.43
C TYR A 82 -8.26 3.69 2.40
N PHE A 83 -8.19 2.54 3.07
CA PHE A 83 -9.29 1.59 3.17
C PHE A 83 -10.57 2.27 3.64
N SER A 84 -10.48 3.10 4.69
CA SER A 84 -11.63 3.83 5.23
C SER A 84 -11.81 5.21 4.59
N ILE A 85 -10.81 6.08 4.66
CA ILE A 85 -10.96 7.50 4.30
C ILE A 85 -11.20 7.71 2.80
N PHE A 86 -10.63 6.85 1.97
CA PHE A 86 -10.79 6.87 0.51
C PHE A 86 -11.72 5.77 0.01
N ARG A 87 -12.38 5.04 0.93
CA ARG A 87 -13.33 3.96 0.63
C ARG A 87 -12.72 2.88 -0.27
N CYS A 88 -11.40 2.66 -0.20
CA CYS A 88 -10.74 1.59 -0.92
C CYS A 88 -10.95 0.26 -0.19
N ASN A 89 -12.20 -0.21 -0.08
CA ASN A 89 -12.65 -1.13 0.96
C ASN A 89 -13.07 -2.53 0.47
N ARG A 90 -12.57 -3.02 -0.67
CA ARG A 90 -12.84 -4.41 -1.13
C ARG A 90 -12.22 -5.43 -0.19
N GLN A 91 -10.94 -5.23 0.10
CA GLN A 91 -10.15 -6.09 0.97
C GLN A 91 -8.94 -5.31 1.50
N ARG A 92 -8.48 -5.64 2.71
CA ARG A 92 -7.31 -5.00 3.32
C ARG A 92 -6.04 -5.62 2.74
N ILE A 93 -4.93 -4.88 2.75
CA ILE A 93 -3.60 -5.44 2.45
C ILE A 93 -3.27 -6.60 3.40
N ALA A 94 -3.69 -6.51 4.67
CA ALA A 94 -3.56 -7.60 5.64
C ALA A 94 -4.23 -8.92 5.21
N ASP A 95 -5.23 -8.89 4.34
CA ASP A 95 -6.02 -10.07 3.93
C ASP A 95 -5.47 -10.74 2.65
N TYR A 96 -4.50 -10.12 1.98
CA TYR A 96 -3.82 -10.72 0.83
C TYR A 96 -2.66 -11.63 1.27
N PRO A 97 -2.53 -12.85 0.73
CA PRO A 97 -1.43 -13.75 1.10
C PRO A 97 -0.03 -13.19 0.83
N ASN A 98 0.24 -12.69 -0.39
CA ASN A 98 1.58 -12.24 -0.77
C ASN A 98 1.78 -10.75 -0.51
N LEU A 99 0.77 -9.91 -0.76
CA LEU A 99 0.81 -8.48 -0.47
C LEU A 99 0.85 -8.16 1.03
N SER A 100 0.41 -9.05 1.93
CA SER A 100 0.63 -8.84 3.38
C SER A 100 2.05 -9.17 3.82
N ARG A 101 2.68 -10.18 3.20
CA ARG A 101 4.08 -10.61 3.44
C ARG A 101 5.08 -9.57 2.93
N TYR A 102 4.87 -9.08 1.72
CA TYR A 102 5.79 -8.21 1.00
C TYR A 102 6.19 -6.91 1.74
N PRO A 103 5.27 -6.05 2.23
CA PRO A 103 5.64 -4.85 2.98
C PRO A 103 6.26 -5.19 4.34
N ARG A 104 5.94 -6.34 4.94
CA ARG A 104 6.60 -6.81 6.17
C ARG A 104 8.09 -7.09 5.94
N GLU A 105 8.44 -7.69 4.80
CA GLU A 105 9.84 -7.92 4.43
C GLU A 105 10.59 -6.61 4.23
N LEU A 106 10.00 -5.64 3.52
CA LEU A 106 10.59 -4.31 3.34
C LEU A 106 10.72 -3.53 4.66
N TYR A 107 9.74 -3.66 5.55
CA TYR A 107 9.76 -3.05 6.88
C TYR A 107 10.92 -3.53 7.76
N ARG A 108 11.35 -4.78 7.56
CA ARG A 108 12.48 -5.41 8.29
C ARG A 108 13.86 -4.95 7.77
N VAL A 109 13.94 -4.25 6.63
CA VAL A 109 15.19 -3.66 6.16
C VAL A 109 15.71 -2.64 7.19
N PRO A 110 17.00 -2.70 7.59
CA PRO A 110 17.54 -1.81 8.62
C PRO A 110 17.21 -0.34 8.37
N GLY A 111 16.68 0.34 9.40
CA GLY A 111 16.30 1.75 9.34
C GLY A 111 14.88 2.03 8.82
N ILE A 112 14.23 1.11 8.09
CA ILE A 112 12.91 1.37 7.49
C ILE A 112 11.81 1.50 8.54
N ALA A 113 11.79 0.64 9.57
CA ALA A 113 10.80 0.71 10.64
C ALA A 113 10.73 2.09 11.33
N ALA A 114 11.86 2.79 11.46
CA ALA A 114 11.92 4.12 12.05
C ALA A 114 11.17 5.17 11.22
N THR A 115 11.03 4.96 9.91
CA THR A 115 10.35 5.87 8.97
C THR A 115 8.83 5.71 8.95
N VAL A 116 8.31 4.61 9.51
CA VAL A 116 6.88 4.29 9.44
C VAL A 116 6.18 4.70 10.72
N LYS A 117 5.30 5.71 10.63
CA LYS A 117 4.56 6.26 11.76
C LYS A 117 3.05 6.29 11.47
N PRO A 118 2.34 5.16 11.64
CA PRO A 118 0.92 5.04 11.25
C PRO A 118 0.02 6.13 11.82
N ARG A 119 0.27 6.55 13.07
CA ARG A 119 -0.49 7.62 13.72
C ARG A 119 -0.44 8.93 12.94
N TYR A 120 0.72 9.32 12.41
CA TYR A 120 0.85 10.54 11.60
C TYR A 120 0.12 10.43 10.26
N TYR A 121 0.07 9.24 9.67
CA TYR A 121 -0.69 9.01 8.44
C TYR A 121 -2.19 9.21 8.69
N VAL A 122 -2.72 8.59 9.75
CA VAL A 122 -4.12 8.73 10.12
C VAL A 122 -4.47 10.19 10.41
N ILE A 123 -3.66 10.90 11.19
CA ILE A 123 -3.87 12.34 11.42
C ILE A 123 -3.90 13.09 10.09
N GLY A 124 -2.88 12.92 9.25
CA GLY A 124 -2.75 13.65 7.98
C GLY A 124 -3.94 13.47 7.04
N TYR A 125 -4.35 12.23 6.77
CA TYR A 125 -5.47 11.98 5.85
C TYR A 125 -6.82 12.39 6.44
N TRP A 126 -7.07 12.14 7.72
CA TRP A 126 -8.33 12.49 8.36
C TRP A 126 -8.45 14.00 8.63
N SER A 127 -7.37 14.77 8.58
CA SER A 127 -7.42 16.24 8.58
C SER A 127 -7.88 16.84 7.25
N VAL A 128 -7.98 16.08 6.17
CA VAL A 128 -8.42 16.58 4.86
C VAL A 128 -9.93 16.81 4.85
N LYS A 129 -10.35 18.07 5.01
CA LYS A 129 -11.77 18.48 5.10
C LYS A 129 -12.64 18.03 3.93
N LYS A 130 -12.08 17.93 2.73
CA LYS A 130 -12.82 17.49 1.54
C LYS A 130 -13.38 16.07 1.66
N VAL A 131 -12.69 15.18 2.38
CA VAL A 131 -13.11 13.79 2.59
C VAL A 131 -13.58 13.52 4.03
N ASN A 132 -13.21 14.38 4.99
CA ASN A 132 -13.67 14.32 6.37
C ASN A 132 -14.10 15.70 6.91
N PRO A 133 -15.34 16.16 6.63
CA PRO A 133 -15.81 17.46 7.07
C PRO A 133 -15.84 17.62 8.60
N SER A 134 -16.19 16.55 9.33
CA SER A 134 -16.29 16.55 10.80
C SER A 134 -14.94 16.79 11.48
N GLY A 135 -13.82 16.44 10.81
CA GLY A 135 -12.48 16.51 11.39
C GLY A 135 -12.23 15.50 12.50
N ILE A 136 -13.13 14.56 12.74
CA ILE A 136 -12.94 13.50 13.73
C ILE A 136 -11.85 12.56 13.20
N ILE A 137 -10.84 12.29 14.04
CA ILE A 137 -9.73 11.41 13.71
C ILE A 137 -9.95 10.08 14.47
N PRO A 138 -9.99 8.92 13.77
CA PRO A 138 -10.12 7.63 14.43
C PRO A 138 -9.00 7.39 15.45
N LYS A 139 -9.37 6.72 16.56
CA LYS A 139 -8.42 6.32 17.60
C LYS A 139 -7.51 5.17 17.14
N GLY A 140 -8.05 4.23 16.37
CA GLY A 140 -7.31 3.04 15.92
C GLY A 140 -6.36 3.32 14.75
N THR A 141 -5.22 2.63 14.75
CA THR A 141 -4.24 2.63 13.65
C THR A 141 -3.82 1.19 13.33
N PRO A 142 -4.74 0.32 12.90
CA PRO A 142 -4.43 -1.10 12.74
C PRO A 142 -3.40 -1.29 11.60
N ALA A 143 -2.17 -1.63 11.95
CA ALA A 143 -1.12 -2.04 11.02
C ALA A 143 -0.61 -3.46 11.33
N PRO A 144 -1.52 -4.46 11.41
CA PRO A 144 -1.20 -5.80 11.95
C PRO A 144 -0.15 -6.55 11.13
N TYR A 145 0.05 -6.19 9.86
CA TYR A 145 1.04 -6.85 8.99
C TYR A 145 2.46 -6.31 9.14
N LEU A 146 2.65 -5.14 9.79
CA LEU A 146 3.99 -4.56 10.01
C LEU A 146 4.64 -5.03 11.31
N GLU A 147 3.84 -5.37 12.31
CA GLU A 147 4.33 -5.93 13.56
C GLU A 147 4.59 -7.44 13.42
N PRO A 148 5.62 -7.99 14.07
CA PRO A 148 5.83 -9.44 14.13
C PRO A 148 4.66 -10.12 14.83
N SER A 149 4.29 -11.31 14.36
CA SER A 149 3.33 -12.15 15.08
C SER A 149 3.93 -12.55 16.44
N PRO A 150 3.14 -12.61 17.53
CA PRO A 150 3.61 -13.18 18.78
C PRO A 150 4.05 -14.64 18.55
N GLY A 151 5.36 -14.90 18.46
CA GLY A 151 5.90 -16.23 18.19
C GLY A 151 6.98 -16.30 17.10
N GLU A 152 7.16 -15.27 16.28
CA GLU A 152 8.32 -15.17 15.38
C GLU A 152 9.59 -14.87 16.20
N ARG A 153 10.11 -15.88 16.90
CA ARG A 153 11.44 -15.84 17.51
C ARG A 153 12.49 -15.79 16.41
N ARG A 154 13.45 -14.89 16.56
CA ARG A 154 14.65 -14.77 15.72
C ARG A 154 15.33 -16.14 15.63
N MET A 155 15.33 -16.75 14.45
CA MET A 155 16.45 -17.61 14.07
C MET A 155 17.59 -16.66 13.71
N GLN A 156 18.52 -16.49 14.66
CA GLN A 156 19.89 -16.09 14.37
C GLN A 156 20.67 -17.35 14.01
#